data_AF-A0AAV7VS64-F1
#
_entry.id   AF-A0AAV7VS64-F1
#
_cell.length_a   1.000
_cell.length_b   1.000
_cell.length_c   1.000
_cell.angle_alpha   90.00
_cell.angle_beta   90.00
_cell.angle_gamma   90.00
#
_symmetry.space_group_name_H-M   'P 1'
#
loop_
_entity.id
_entity.type
_entity.pdbx_description
1 polymer ?
#
loop_
_entity_poly.entity_id
_entity_poly.type
_entity_poly.pdbx_seq_one_letter_code
_entity_poly.pdbx_strand_id
1 'polypeptide(L)'
;HRALQFYSRLDGSVNFKQLILKHQDAYQAGSVYPDAFYPSICKEGRYHDVSEDTHWAPFLNTSVNYIRSNYPQPWGEDTEKLVAFLFGIASHMVADVSWHSLGIEQGFLRTMGSIDFHGSYADAHSVGDF
;
A
#
# COMPACT_ATOMS: atom_id res chain seq x y z
N HIS A 1 2.29 -2.89 13.05
CA HIS A 1 1.30 -3.60 12.21
C HIS A 1 0.99 -4.98 12.78
N ARG A 2 -0.28 -5.27 13.11
CA ARG A 2 -0.71 -6.54 13.73
C ARG A 2 -0.59 -7.74 12.78
N ALA A 3 -0.73 -7.52 11.47
CA ALA A 3 -0.57 -8.54 10.44
C ALA A 3 0.80 -9.26 10.49
N LEU A 4 1.88 -8.55 10.81
CA LEU A 4 3.24 -9.12 10.91
C LEU A 4 3.41 -10.10 12.08
N GLN A 5 2.53 -10.05 13.09
CA GLN A 5 2.55 -11.03 14.18
C GLN A 5 2.16 -12.42 13.68
N PHE A 6 1.24 -12.48 12.71
CA PHE A 6 0.69 -13.71 12.14
C PHE A 6 1.34 -14.11 10.81
N TYR A 7 2.18 -13.25 10.24
CA TYR A 7 2.89 -13.55 9.01
C TYR A 7 4.08 -14.50 9.27
N SER A 8 3.95 -15.75 8.84
CA SER A 8 5.01 -16.75 8.90
C SER A 8 5.16 -17.42 7.53
N ARG A 9 5.78 -16.72 6.57
CA ARG A 9 6.16 -17.30 5.29
C ARG A 9 7.68 -17.38 5.17
N LEU A 10 8.17 -18.60 5.06
CA LEU A 10 9.52 -18.91 4.60
C LEU A 10 9.39 -19.29 3.13
N ASP A 11 9.98 -18.50 2.23
CA ASP A 11 10.02 -18.81 0.79
C ASP A 11 11.49 -18.88 0.38
N GLY A 12 11.98 -20.09 0.10
CA GLY A 12 13.40 -20.34 -0.10
C GLY A 12 14.24 -19.92 1.11
N SER A 13 15.27 -19.09 0.87
CA SER A 13 16.20 -18.60 1.88
C SER A 13 15.77 -17.30 2.57
N VAL A 14 14.69 -16.65 2.13
CA VAL A 14 14.31 -15.32 2.64
C VAL A 14 13.27 -15.41 3.74
N ASN A 15 13.62 -14.88 4.91
CA ASN A 15 12.68 -14.65 6.01
C ASN A 15 12.06 -13.26 5.86
N PHE A 16 10.94 -13.18 5.12
CA PHE A 16 10.27 -11.91 4.86
C PHE A 16 9.79 -11.20 6.13
N LYS A 17 9.43 -11.94 7.19
CA LYS A 17 9.07 -11.31 8.47
C LYS A 17 10.26 -10.53 9.05
N GLN A 18 11.44 -11.15 9.10
CA GLN A 18 12.65 -10.48 9.59
C GLN A 18 13.08 -9.34 8.67
N LEU A 19 12.97 -9.51 7.36
CA LEU A 19 13.26 -8.46 6.38
C LEU A 19 12.39 -7.22 6.61
N ILE A 20 11.07 -7.39 6.76
CA ILE A 20 10.15 -6.26 7.02
C ILE A 20 10.41 -5.63 8.39
N LEU A 21 10.70 -6.43 9.43
CA LEU A 21 11.02 -5.93 10.77
C LEU A 21 12.35 -5.15 10.79
N LYS A 22 13.33 -5.54 9.99
CA LYS A 22 14.62 -4.86 9.85
C LYS A 22 14.47 -3.52 9.12
N HIS A 23 13.65 -3.48 8.07
CA HIS A 23 13.47 -2.33 7.19
C HIS A 23 12.11 -1.64 7.39
N GLN A 24 11.81 -1.28 8.64
CA GLN A 24 10.56 -0.57 8.98
C GLN A 24 10.47 0.81 8.33
N ASP A 25 11.60 1.49 8.12
CA ASP A 25 11.69 2.75 7.40
C ASP A 25 11.10 2.64 5.98
N ALA A 26 11.56 1.64 5.23
CA ALA A 26 11.10 1.39 3.87
C ALA A 26 9.65 0.89 3.84
N TYR A 27 9.29 -0.03 4.74
CA TYR A 27 7.92 -0.55 4.83
C TYR A 27 6.89 0.55 5.15
N GLN A 28 7.19 1.42 6.12
CA GLN A 28 6.30 2.53 6.47
C GLN A 28 6.20 3.55 5.33
N ALA A 29 7.33 3.89 4.70
CA ALA A 29 7.33 4.76 3.52
C ALA A 29 6.46 4.18 2.39
N GLY A 30 6.51 2.87 2.14
CA GLY A 30 5.67 2.21 1.16
C GLY A 30 4.18 2.26 1.49
N SER A 31 3.82 2.21 2.77
CA SER A 31 2.41 2.22 3.18
C SER A 31 1.67 3.55 2.99
N VAL A 32 2.41 4.65 2.81
CA VAL A 32 1.85 6.00 2.57
C VAL A 32 2.18 6.53 1.17
N TYR A 33 3.01 5.82 0.40
CA TYR A 33 3.42 6.25 -0.93
C TYR A 33 2.25 6.39 -1.91
N PRO A 34 1.25 5.48 -1.93
CA PRO A 34 0.13 5.60 -2.87
C PRO A 34 -0.56 6.97 -2.78
N ASP A 35 -0.74 7.52 -1.58
CA ASP A 35 -1.36 8.84 -1.40
C ASP A 35 -0.40 10.04 -1.54
N ALA A 36 0.92 9.79 -1.61
CA ALA A 36 1.92 10.80 -1.28
C ALA A 36 1.92 12.03 -2.20
N PHE A 37 1.52 11.87 -3.47
CA PHE A 37 1.58 12.93 -4.47
C PHE A 37 0.21 13.50 -4.88
N TYR A 38 -0.86 13.20 -4.14
CA TYR A 38 -2.11 13.94 -4.28
C TYR A 38 -2.02 15.38 -3.75
N PRO A 39 -1.46 15.63 -2.55
CA PRO A 39 -1.43 16.97 -1.98
C PRO A 39 -0.47 17.91 -2.73
N SER A 40 -0.86 19.18 -2.88
CA SER A 40 -0.03 20.20 -3.53
C SER A 40 1.30 20.48 -2.81
N ILE A 41 1.40 20.17 -1.51
CA ILE A 41 2.66 20.26 -0.76
C ILE A 41 3.73 19.29 -1.28
N CYS A 42 3.31 18.17 -1.90
CA CYS A 42 4.19 17.16 -2.46
C CYS A 42 4.38 17.39 -3.96
N LYS A 43 5.42 18.16 -4.32
CA LYS A 43 5.78 18.45 -5.72
C LYS A 43 4.60 19.04 -6.52
N GLU A 44 3.78 19.88 -5.91
CA GLU A 44 2.62 20.53 -6.55
C GLU A 44 1.60 19.52 -7.10
N GLY A 45 1.53 18.32 -6.52
CA GLY A 45 0.68 17.24 -7.01
C GLY A 45 1.10 16.64 -8.35
N ARG A 46 2.25 17.04 -8.91
CA ARG A 46 2.68 16.70 -10.27
C ARG A 46 2.71 15.19 -10.58
N TYR A 47 2.89 14.37 -9.55
CA TYR A 47 3.03 12.92 -9.69
C TYR A 47 1.82 12.16 -9.15
N HIS A 48 0.64 12.81 -9.03
CA HIS A 48 -0.57 12.14 -8.54
C HIS A 48 -0.89 10.88 -9.33
N ASP A 49 -0.78 10.89 -10.67
CA ASP A 49 -1.04 9.71 -11.51
C ASP A 49 -0.06 8.56 -11.23
N VAL A 50 1.21 8.88 -10.93
CA VAL A 50 2.23 7.88 -10.60
C VAL A 50 1.94 7.27 -9.23
N SER A 51 1.52 8.09 -8.28
CA SER A 51 1.03 7.67 -6.96
C SER A 51 -0.18 6.75 -7.12
N GLU A 52 -1.14 7.17 -7.93
CA GLU A 52 -2.41 6.47 -8.18
C GLU A 52 -2.18 5.07 -8.76
N ASP A 53 -1.28 4.94 -9.74
CA ASP A 53 -0.92 3.65 -10.33
C ASP A 53 -0.50 2.61 -9.26
N THR A 54 0.05 3.05 -8.14
CA THR A 54 0.53 2.15 -7.07
C THR A 54 -0.57 1.57 -6.18
N HIS A 55 -1.81 2.09 -6.23
CA HIS A 55 -2.96 1.48 -5.55
C HIS A 55 -3.40 0.17 -6.22
N TRP A 56 -2.97 -0.08 -7.47
CA TRP A 56 -3.57 -1.12 -8.29
C TRP A 56 -2.68 -2.35 -8.47
N ALA A 57 -3.31 -3.53 -8.51
CA ALA A 57 -2.64 -4.82 -8.65
C ALA A 57 -1.65 -4.93 -9.84
N PRO A 58 -1.87 -4.30 -11.00
CA PRO A 58 -0.90 -4.31 -12.09
C PRO A 58 0.48 -3.77 -11.71
N PHE A 59 0.54 -2.70 -10.90
CA PHE A 59 1.81 -2.12 -10.45
C PHE A 59 2.56 -3.10 -9.54
N LEU A 60 1.88 -3.66 -8.54
CA LEU A 60 2.48 -4.62 -7.61
C LEU A 60 2.98 -5.86 -8.35
N ASN A 61 2.18 -6.42 -9.27
CA ASN A 61 2.56 -7.58 -10.07
C ASN A 61 3.78 -7.28 -10.95
N THR A 62 3.79 -6.14 -11.64
CA THR A 62 4.90 -5.72 -12.50
C THR A 62 6.18 -5.54 -11.68
N SER A 63 6.08 -4.90 -10.52
CA SER A 63 7.22 -4.65 -9.62
C SER A 63 7.82 -5.95 -9.07
N VAL A 64 6.98 -6.90 -8.63
CA VAL A 64 7.44 -8.21 -8.15
C VAL A 64 8.16 -8.98 -9.26
N ASN A 65 7.60 -8.99 -10.48
CA ASN A 65 8.24 -9.66 -11.61
C ASN A 65 9.57 -8.98 -12.00
N TYR A 66 9.62 -7.64 -12.00
CA TYR A 66 10.83 -6.89 -12.24
C TYR A 66 11.94 -7.24 -11.23
N ILE A 67 11.61 -7.30 -9.93
CA ILE A 67 12.58 -7.67 -8.90
C ILE A 67 13.10 -9.09 -9.11
N ARG A 68 12.20 -10.06 -9.37
CA ARG A 68 12.58 -11.45 -9.62
C ARG A 68 13.50 -11.62 -10.83
N SER A 69 13.30 -10.82 -11.88
CA SER A 69 14.10 -10.90 -13.10
C SER A 69 15.45 -10.18 -13.01
N ASN A 70 15.54 -9.10 -12.22
CA ASN A 70 16.72 -8.22 -12.24
C ASN A 70 17.57 -8.28 -10.96
N TYR A 71 17.03 -8.81 -9.86
CA TYR A 71 17.73 -8.89 -8.57
C TYR A 71 17.75 -10.33 -8.07
N PRO A 72 18.70 -11.16 -8.54
CA PRO A 72 18.86 -12.51 -8.02
C PRO A 72 19.27 -12.49 -6.55
N GLN A 73 18.83 -13.50 -5.80
CA GLN A 73 19.25 -13.67 -4.40
C GLN A 73 20.69 -14.18 -4.30
N PRO A 74 21.42 -13.89 -3.21
CA PRO A 74 20.98 -13.11 -2.03
C PRO A 74 20.90 -11.61 -2.30
N TRP A 75 19.90 -10.95 -1.69
CA TRP A 75 19.69 -9.52 -1.83
C TRP A 75 20.62 -8.71 -0.92
N GLY A 76 21.14 -7.60 -1.45
CA GLY A 76 21.76 -6.55 -0.64
C GLY A 76 20.71 -5.67 0.04
N GLU A 77 21.16 -4.80 0.95
CA GLU A 77 20.30 -3.97 1.77
C GLU A 77 19.28 -3.14 0.96
N ASP A 78 19.71 -2.49 -0.12
CA ASP A 78 18.82 -1.67 -0.96
C ASP A 78 17.69 -2.48 -1.58
N THR A 79 17.99 -3.72 -2.02
CA THR A 79 16.97 -4.61 -2.58
C THR A 79 16.04 -5.14 -1.49
N GLU A 80 16.56 -5.44 -0.30
CA GLU A 80 15.71 -5.78 0.85
C GLU A 80 14.76 -4.63 1.20
N LYS A 81 15.24 -3.38 1.20
CA LYS A 81 14.41 -2.19 1.42
C LYS A 81 13.36 -2.01 0.34
N LEU A 82 13.71 -2.20 -0.94
CA LEU A 82 12.74 -2.14 -2.03
C LEU A 82 11.62 -3.18 -1.85
N VAL A 83 11.97 -4.40 -1.44
CA VAL A 83 10.98 -5.45 -1.15
C VAL A 83 10.11 -5.06 0.05
N ALA A 84 10.70 -4.54 1.13
CA ALA A 84 9.95 -4.05 2.30
C ALA A 84 8.98 -2.92 1.93
N PHE A 85 9.43 -1.99 1.09
CA PHE A 85 8.61 -0.90 0.56
C PHE A 85 7.40 -1.41 -0.23
N LEU A 86 7.58 -2.41 -1.11
CA LEU A 86 6.46 -3.04 -1.82
C LEU A 86 5.48 -3.77 -0.90
N PHE A 87 5.96 -4.36 0.21
CA PHE A 87 5.05 -4.89 1.24
C PHE A 87 4.24 -3.78 1.92
N GLY A 88 4.82 -2.58 2.07
CA GLY A 88 4.11 -1.39 2.53
C GLY A 88 2.97 -1.02 1.59
N ILE A 89 3.25 -0.92 0.29
CA ILE A 89 2.24 -0.66 -0.75
C ILE A 89 1.16 -1.75 -0.72
N ALA A 90 1.53 -3.03 -0.67
CA ALA A 90 0.55 -4.12 -0.60
C ALA A 90 -0.33 -4.02 0.67
N SER A 91 0.22 -3.56 1.81
CA SER A 91 -0.58 -3.32 3.01
C SER A 91 -1.56 -2.17 2.83
N HIS A 92 -1.18 -1.12 2.09
CA HIS A 92 -2.06 0.01 1.75
C HIS A 92 -3.23 -0.48 0.89
N MET A 93 -2.96 -1.19 -0.20
CA MET A 93 -3.98 -1.74 -1.09
C MET A 93 -5.02 -2.62 -0.37
N VAL A 94 -4.59 -3.39 0.65
CA VAL A 94 -5.51 -4.19 1.46
C VAL A 94 -6.39 -3.31 2.36
N ALA A 95 -5.87 -2.20 2.86
CA ALA A 95 -6.65 -1.23 3.61
C ALA A 95 -7.71 -0.56 2.73
N ASP A 96 -7.38 -0.21 1.47
CA ASP A 96 -8.27 0.43 0.51
C ASP A 96 -9.55 -0.36 0.27
N VAL A 97 -9.46 -1.70 0.24
CA VAL A 97 -10.63 -2.57 0.11
C VAL A 97 -11.67 -2.27 1.19
N SER A 98 -11.23 -2.19 2.45
CA SER A 98 -12.12 -1.89 3.57
C SER A 98 -12.47 -0.41 3.70
N TRP A 99 -11.62 0.49 3.18
CA TRP A 99 -11.85 1.92 3.20
C TRP A 99 -12.90 2.34 2.16
N HIS A 100 -12.63 2.04 0.88
CA HIS A 100 -13.44 2.43 -0.27
C HIS A 100 -14.55 1.43 -0.61
N SER A 101 -14.60 0.26 0.06
CA SER A 101 -15.55 -0.82 -0.26
C SER A 101 -15.28 -1.47 -1.65
N LEU A 102 -14.02 -1.66 -2.02
CA LEU A 102 -13.65 -2.21 -3.33
C LEU A 102 -14.04 -3.69 -3.43
N GLY A 103 -15.09 -3.99 -4.20
CA GLY A 103 -15.59 -5.35 -4.41
C GLY A 103 -16.36 -5.93 -3.21
N ILE A 104 -16.71 -5.11 -2.22
CA ILE A 104 -17.54 -5.49 -1.08
C ILE A 104 -18.62 -4.44 -0.82
N GLU A 105 -19.74 -4.82 -0.21
CA GLU A 105 -20.80 -3.86 0.12
C GLU A 105 -20.60 -3.12 1.44
N GLN A 106 -19.54 -3.48 2.18
CA GLN A 106 -19.21 -2.93 3.49
C GLN A 106 -17.94 -2.10 3.37
N GLY A 107 -17.75 -1.11 4.23
CA GLY A 107 -16.52 -0.34 4.29
C GLY A 107 -16.69 0.97 5.02
N PHE A 108 -15.56 1.62 5.32
CA PHE A 108 -15.54 2.81 6.15
C PHE A 108 -16.30 3.97 5.48
N LEU A 109 -15.96 4.34 4.24
CA LEU A 109 -16.59 5.47 3.56
C LEU A 109 -18.08 5.26 3.31
N ARG A 110 -18.50 4.01 3.07
CA ARG A 110 -19.93 3.68 2.91
C ARG A 110 -20.70 3.77 4.22
N THR A 111 -20.09 3.33 5.32
CA THR A 111 -20.66 3.48 6.67
C THR A 111 -20.76 4.95 7.05
N MET A 112 -19.67 5.71 6.85
CA MET A 112 -19.62 7.15 7.10
C MET A 112 -20.65 7.90 6.25
N GLY A 113 -20.79 7.56 4.97
CA GLY A 113 -21.84 8.10 4.11
C GLY A 113 -23.25 7.89 4.66
N SER A 114 -23.51 6.69 5.18
CA SER A 114 -24.82 6.32 5.73
C SER A 114 -25.14 7.00 7.05
N ILE A 115 -24.13 7.18 7.93
CA ILE A 115 -24.33 7.68 9.29
C ILE A 115 -24.16 9.20 9.36
N ASP A 116 -23.10 9.73 8.76
CA ASP A 116 -22.63 11.10 8.98
C ASP A 116 -22.97 12.05 7.82
N PHE A 117 -23.26 11.52 6.62
CA PHE A 117 -23.52 12.31 5.41
C PHE A 117 -24.90 12.04 4.80
N HIS A 118 -25.90 11.68 5.62
CA HIS A 118 -27.30 11.50 5.20
C HIS A 118 -27.51 10.53 4.01
N GLY A 119 -26.67 9.50 3.91
CA GLY A 119 -26.67 8.54 2.81
C GLY A 119 -25.79 8.92 1.61
N SER A 120 -25.12 10.08 1.64
CA SER A 120 -24.25 10.54 0.56
C SER A 120 -22.86 9.90 0.66
N TYR A 121 -22.60 8.88 -0.17
CA TYR A 121 -21.26 8.32 -0.31
C TYR A 121 -20.27 9.32 -0.91
N ALA A 122 -20.71 10.15 -1.87
CA ALA A 122 -19.83 11.11 -2.54
C ALA A 122 -19.26 12.15 -1.56
N ASP A 123 -20.11 12.70 -0.69
CA ASP A 123 -19.66 13.69 0.29
C ASP A 123 -18.74 13.06 1.35
N ALA A 124 -19.07 11.83 1.80
CA ALA A 124 -18.21 11.08 2.69
C ALA A 124 -16.85 10.77 2.04
N HIS A 125 -16.85 10.35 0.77
CA HIS A 125 -15.62 10.08 0.03
C HIS A 125 -14.75 11.31 -0.08
N SER A 126 -15.32 12.48 -0.42
CA SER A 126 -14.55 13.73 -0.51
C SER A 126 -13.87 14.15 0.80
N VAL A 127 -14.40 13.74 1.95
CA VAL A 127 -13.85 14.07 3.27
C VAL A 127 -12.89 12.99 3.78
N GLY A 128 -13.21 11.71 3.52
CA GLY A 128 -12.41 10.59 3.99
C GLY A 128 -11.22 10.24 3.10
N ASP A 129 -11.09 10.87 1.93
CA ASP A 129 -10.02 10.65 0.96
C ASP A 129 -9.04 11.83 0.88
N PHE A 130 -8.98 12.64 1.94
CA PHE A 130 -8.13 13.83 2.06
C PHE A 130 -6.80 13.56 2.77
#